data_AF-A0A954GL30-F1
#
_entry.id   AF-A0A954GL30-F1
#
_cell.length_a   1.000
_cell.length_b   1.000
_cell.length_c   1.000
_cell.angle_alpha   90.00
_cell.angle_beta   90.00
_cell.angle_gamma   90.00
#
_symmetry.space_group_name_H-M   'P 1'
#
loop_
_entity.id
_entity.type
_entity.pdbx_description
1 polymer ?
#
loop_
_entity_poly.entity_id
_entity_poly.type
_entity_poly.pdbx_seq_one_letter_code
_entity_poly.pdbx_strand_id
1 'polypeptide(L)' 'MPPRRIEDGHHPFGPAVARLIGQFASLPGIGRKTAERLSHHILTCREEEALALADAIREVKATIHQC' A
#
# COMPACT_ATOMS: atom_id res chain seq x y z
N MET A 1 2.19 16.95 17.02
CA MET A 1 1.27 16.73 15.88
C MET A 1 1.24 15.23 15.59
N PRO A 2 0.25 14.46 16.10
CA PRO A 2 0.12 13.05 15.74
C PRO A 2 -0.35 12.94 14.27
N PRO A 3 0.16 11.97 13.47
CA PRO A 3 -0.25 11.81 12.08
C PRO A 3 -1.74 11.42 12.02
N ARG A 4 -2.48 12.05 11.10
CA ARG A 4 -3.92 11.90 10.89
C ARG A 4 -4.28 10.41 10.76
N ARG A 5 -5.08 9.92 11.73
CA ARG A 5 -5.69 8.59 11.72
C ARG A 5 -6.51 8.42 10.44
N ILE A 6 -6.10 7.50 9.59
CA ILE A 6 -6.93 6.96 8.51
C ILE A 6 -7.85 5.92 9.15
N GLU A 7 -8.84 6.39 9.91
CA GLU A 7 -9.99 5.68 10.47
C GLU A 7 -11.16 6.59 10.05
N ASP A 8 -12.01 6.27 9.07
CA ASP A 8 -13.03 5.25 9.15
C ASP A 8 -13.57 5.03 7.73
N GLY A 9 -13.38 3.82 7.22
CA GLY A 9 -13.91 3.41 5.93
C GLY A 9 -14.11 1.92 6.03
N HIS A 10 -15.35 1.52 6.24
CA HIS A 10 -15.78 0.12 6.38
C HIS A 10 -15.56 -0.60 5.04
N HIS A 11 -14.30 -0.85 4.68
CA HIS A 11 -13.96 -1.66 3.51
C HIS A 11 -14.25 -3.11 3.87
N PRO A 12 -14.92 -3.88 2.99
CA PRO A 12 -15.34 -5.25 3.29
C PRO A 12 -14.18 -6.20 3.64
N PHE A 13 -12.94 -5.79 3.36
CA PHE A 13 -11.71 -6.55 3.60
C PHE A 13 -10.89 -6.07 4.83
N GLY A 14 -11.43 -5.15 5.64
CA GLY A 14 -10.84 -4.73 6.92
C GLY A 14 -9.88 -3.53 6.86
N PRO A 15 -9.44 -3.02 8.04
CA PRO A 15 -8.67 -1.78 8.14
C PRO A 15 -7.27 -1.86 7.53
N ALA A 16 -6.68 -3.06 7.43
CA ALA A 16 -5.36 -3.26 6.81
C ALA A 16 -5.38 -2.93 5.31
N VAL A 17 -6.43 -3.34 4.61
CA VAL A 17 -6.60 -3.07 3.18
C VAL A 17 -6.86 -1.59 2.92
N ALA A 18 -7.69 -0.95 3.75
CA ALA A 18 -7.91 0.49 3.65
C ALA A 18 -6.60 1.30 3.78
N ARG A 19 -5.70 0.89 4.70
CA ARG A 19 -4.37 1.50 4.83
C ARG A 19 -3.53 1.27 3.57
N LEU A 20 -3.52 0.07 3.02
CA LEU A 20 -2.78 -0.26 1.79
C LEU A 20 -3.27 0.56 0.59
N ILE A 21 -4.60 0.66 0.41
CA ILE A 21 -5.23 1.51 -0.62
C ILE A 21 -4.80 2.97 -0.43
N GLY A 22 -4.80 3.47 0.81
CA GLY A 22 -4.34 4.83 1.12
C GLY A 22 -2.89 5.08 0.73
N GLN A 23 -1.99 4.13 1.00
CA GLN A 23 -0.58 4.24 0.60
C GLN A 23 -0.42 4.25 -0.92
N PHE A 24 -1.10 3.33 -1.63
CA PHE A 24 -1.04 3.32 -3.10
C PHE A 24 -1.66 4.57 -3.72
N ALA A 25 -2.77 5.07 -3.20
CA ALA A 25 -3.42 6.29 -3.70
C ALA A 25 -2.62 7.57 -3.42
N SER A 26 -1.62 7.52 -2.53
CA SER A 26 -0.71 8.64 -2.28
C SER A 26 0.43 8.73 -3.32
N LEU A 27 0.59 7.73 -4.19
CA LEU A 27 1.63 7.72 -5.21
C LEU A 27 1.23 8.59 -6.42
N PRO A 28 2.16 9.35 -7.02
CA PRO A 28 1.86 10.15 -8.19
C PRO A 28 1.40 9.25 -9.35
N GLY A 29 0.22 9.53 -9.91
CA GLY A 29 -0.34 8.76 -11.03
C GLY A 29 -1.22 7.56 -10.63
N ILE A 30 -1.36 7.25 -9.33
CA ILE A 30 -2.27 6.19 -8.86
C ILE A 30 -3.51 6.81 -8.21
N GLY A 31 -4.67 6.70 -8.87
CA GLY A 31 -5.96 7.09 -8.30
C GLY A 31 -6.57 6.02 -7.39
N ARG A 32 -7.61 6.38 -6.62
CA ARG A 32 -8.29 5.46 -5.68
C ARG A 32 -8.75 4.14 -6.30
N LYS A 33 -9.32 4.18 -7.51
CA LYS A 33 -9.78 2.97 -8.22
C LYS A 33 -8.63 2.04 -8.61
N THR A 34 -7.49 2.60 -8.99
CA THR A 34 -6.28 1.84 -9.30
C THR A 34 -5.66 1.27 -8.03
N ALA A 35 -5.58 2.07 -6.96
CA ALA A 35 -5.08 1.63 -5.65
C ALA A 35 -5.90 0.47 -5.06
N GLU A 36 -7.23 0.51 -5.18
CA GLU A 36 -8.12 -0.58 -4.77
C GLU A 36 -7.86 -1.85 -5.58
N ARG A 37 -7.73 -1.73 -6.90
CA ARG A 37 -7.44 -2.86 -7.79
C ARG A 37 -6.08 -3.51 -7.47
N LEU A 38 -5.06 -2.70 -7.19
CA LEU A 38 -3.75 -3.20 -6.76
C LEU A 38 -3.82 -3.88 -5.40
N SER A 39 -4.55 -3.31 -4.44
CA SER A 39 -4.72 -3.91 -3.11
C SER A 39 -5.46 -5.24 -3.17
N HIS A 40 -6.47 -5.35 -4.05
CA HIS A 40 -7.17 -6.61 -4.28
C HIS A 40 -6.27 -7.67 -4.92
N HIS A 41 -5.37 -7.27 -5.83
CA HIS A 41 -4.37 -8.18 -6.39
C HIS A 41 -3.46 -8.76 -5.29
N ILE A 42 -2.99 -7.93 -4.36
CA ILE A 42 -2.16 -8.38 -3.22
C ILE A 42 -2.92 -9.37 -2.32
N LEU A 43 -4.24 -9.19 -2.12
CA LEU A 43 -5.06 -10.15 -1.37
C LEU A 43 -5.16 -11.53 -2.06
N THR A 44 -5.13 -11.56 -3.40
CA THR A 44 -5.24 -12.80 -4.18
C THR A 44 -3.90 -13.45 -4.50
N CYS A 45 -2.80 -12.72 -4.34
CA CYS A 45 -1.46 -13.24 -4.57
C CYS A 45 -0.98 -14.10 -3.41
N ARG A 46 0.07 -14.89 -3.67
CA ARG A 46 0.75 -15.66 -2.64
C ARG A 46 1.48 -14.73 -1.68
N GLU A 47 1.60 -15.16 -0.43
CA GLU A 47 2.30 -14.40 0.62
C GLU A 47 3.74 -14.06 0.21
N GLU A 48 4.44 -15.01 -0.43
CA GLU A 48 5.81 -14.82 -0.94
C GLU A 48 5.94 -13.61 -1.89
N GLU A 49 4.97 -13.43 -2.79
CA GLU A 49 4.97 -12.34 -3.78
C GLU A 49 4.67 -11.00 -3.10
N ALA A 50 3.73 -10.99 -2.15
CA ALA A 50 3.39 -9.80 -1.38
C ALA A 50 4.57 -9.31 -0.53
N LEU A 51 5.29 -10.25 0.09
CA LEU A 51 6.48 -9.96 0.88
C LEU A 51 7.64 -9.50 0.00
N ALA A 52 7.86 -10.13 -1.16
CA ALA A 52 8.89 -9.73 -2.11
C ALA A 52 8.69 -8.28 -2.59
N LEU A 53 7.44 -7.87 -2.87
CA LEU A 53 7.13 -6.48 -3.21
C LEU A 53 7.44 -5.52 -2.06
N ALA A 54 7.05 -5.87 -0.83
CA ALA A 54 7.34 -5.05 0.35
C ALA A 54 8.85 -4.89 0.58
N ASP A 55 9.61 -5.97 0.37
CA ASP A 55 11.06 -5.96 0.52
C ASP A 55 11.74 -5.13 -0.57
N ALA A 56 11.30 -5.22 -1.83
CA ALA A 56 11.80 -4.37 -2.92
C ALA A 56 11.60 -2.87 -2.62
N ILE A 57 10.45 -2.48 -2.08
CA ILE A 57 10.19 -1.09 -1.66
C ILE A 57 11.15 -0.68 -0.54
N ARG A 58 11.38 -1.56 0.44
CA ARG A 58 12.31 -1.32 1.55
C ARG A 58 13.75 -1.19 1.07
N GLU A 59 14.19 -2.08 0.17
CA GLU A 59 15.53 -2.10 -0.40
C GLU A 59 15.81 -0.81 -1.18
N VAL A 60 14.90 -0.39 -2.06
CA VAL A 60 15.05 0.89 -2.78
C VAL A 60 15.24 2.04 -1.80
N LYS A 61 14.49 2.04 -0.68
CA LYS A 61 14.59 3.13 0.29
C LYS A 61 15.81 3.06 1.21
N ALA A 62 16.38 1.88 1.40
CA ALA A 62 17.63 1.69 2.12
C ALA A 62 18.85 2.02 1.23
N THR A 63 18.84 1.59 -0.02
CA THR A 63 19.98 1.63 -0.94
C THR A 63 20.06 2.94 -1.71
N ILE A 64 18.93 3.50 -2.15
CA ILE A 64 18.90 4.73 -2.95
C ILE A 64 18.68 5.93 -2.00
N HIS A 65 19.79 6.50 -1.52
CA HIS A 65 19.78 7.88 -1.04
C HIS A 65 19.88 8.81 -2.25
N GLN A 66 18.87 9.66 -2.44
CA GLN A 66 18.95 10.72 -3.45
C GLN A 66 20.08 11.67 -3.03
N CYS A 67 21.12 11.76 -3.86
CA CYS A 67 22.17 12.77 -3.75
C CYS A 67 21.59 14.18 -3.87
#